data_AF-F7APC7-F1
#
_entry.id   AF-F7APC7-F1
#
_cell.length_a   1.000
_cell.length_b   1.000
_cell.length_c   1.000
_cell.angle_alpha   90.00
_cell.angle_beta   90.00
_cell.angle_gamma   90.00
#
_symmetry.space_group_name_H-M   'P 1'
#
loop_
_entity.id
_entity.type
_entity.pdbx_description
1 polymer ?
#
loop_
_entity_poly.entity_id
_entity_poly.type
_entity_poly.pdbx_seq_one_letter_code
_entity_poly.pdbx_strand_id
1 'polypeptide(L)'
;MFNHGESTEFAGKAISHLLLDKDIMNRSGQILLTTDLSSEFNFKDIDGSYPVSMRSFKTMFAGTGNLSMVPYIPGWLKIPFWIYRILLPMSKLPTPPKNESKYQ
;
A
#
# COMPACT_ATOMS: atom_id res chain seq x y z
N MET A 1 3.65 -14.21 11.60
CA MET A 1 2.58 -13.23 11.27
C MET A 1 3.24 -11.91 10.95
N PHE A 2 2.71 -11.14 9.99
CA PHE A 2 3.26 -9.82 9.67
C PHE A 2 2.86 -8.83 10.78
N ASN A 3 3.76 -8.52 11.72
CA ASN A 3 3.47 -7.65 12.88
C ASN A 3 3.03 -6.22 12.53
N HIS A 4 3.11 -5.81 11.26
CA HIS A 4 2.73 -4.49 10.77
C HIS A 4 1.87 -4.57 9.49
N GLY A 5 1.27 -5.74 9.22
CA GLY A 5 0.36 -5.94 8.09
C GLY A 5 -1.03 -5.35 8.37
N GLU A 6 -1.82 -5.17 7.32
CA GLU A 6 -3.25 -4.85 7.48
C GLU A 6 -4.01 -6.04 8.08
N SER A 7 -4.99 -5.75 8.95
CA SER A 7 -5.90 -6.80 9.43
C SER A 7 -6.84 -7.26 8.31
N THR A 8 -7.36 -8.48 8.41
CA THR A 8 -8.32 -9.02 7.43
C THR A 8 -9.60 -8.18 7.32
N GLU A 9 -10.01 -7.56 8.42
CA GLU A 9 -11.17 -6.68 8.56
C GLU A 9 -10.96 -5.33 7.87
N PHE A 10 -9.70 -4.91 7.70
CA PHE A 10 -9.37 -3.64 7.05
C PHE A 10 -9.83 -3.61 5.60
N ALA A 11 -9.61 -4.71 4.87
CA ALA A 11 -10.11 -4.87 3.51
C ALA A 11 -11.65 -4.84 3.46
N GLY A 12 -12.31 -5.49 4.43
CA GLY A 12 -13.78 -5.45 4.55
C GLY A 12 -14.31 -4.03 4.78
N LYS A 13 -13.70 -3.26 5.70
CA LYS A 13 -14.03 -1.85 5.93
C LYS A 13 -13.90 -1.01 4.66
N ALA A 14 -12.83 -1.22 3.89
CA ALA A 14 -12.63 -0.52 2.63
C ALA A 14 -13.80 -0.76 1.65
N ILE A 15 -14.26 -2.00 1.51
CA ILE A 15 -15.40 -2.36 0.67
C ILE A 15 -16.69 -1.72 1.21
N SER A 16 -16.94 -1.78 2.52
CA SER A 16 -18.11 -1.15 3.14
C SER A 16 -18.16 0.36 2.88
N HIS A 17 -17.04 1.07 2.98
CA HIS A 17 -16.98 2.50 2.68
C HIS A 17 -17.17 2.79 1.18
N LEU A 18 -16.63 1.95 0.30
CA LEU A 18 -16.85 2.03 -1.15
C LEU A 18 -18.33 1.90 -1.51
N LEU A 19 -19.05 0.97 -0.89
CA LEU A 19 -20.49 0.78 -1.12
C LEU A 19 -21.33 1.99 -0.70
N LEU A 20 -20.83 2.81 0.23
CA LEU A 20 -21.48 4.05 0.67
C LEU A 20 -21.13 5.24 -0.23
N ASP A 21 -20.12 5.11 -1.11
CA ASP A 21 -19.73 6.16 -2.04
C ASP A 21 -20.81 6.33 -3.13
N LYS A 22 -21.37 7.54 -3.23
CA LYS A 22 -22.40 7.88 -4.23
C LYS A 22 -21.85 7.80 -5.65
N ASP A 23 -20.55 7.99 -5.81
CA ASP A 23 -19.85 8.03 -7.10
C ASP A 23 -19.05 6.74 -7.35
N ILE A 24 -19.41 5.63 -6.71
CA ILE A 24 -18.73 4.31 -6.86
C ILE A 24 -18.55 3.90 -8.33
N MET A 25 -19.49 4.26 -9.20
CA MET A 25 -19.42 3.94 -10.63
C MET A 25 -18.21 4.58 -11.32
N ASN A 26 -17.75 5.75 -10.87
CA ASN A 26 -16.55 6.42 -11.42
C ASN A 26 -15.26 5.65 -11.13
N ARG A 27 -15.28 4.76 -10.15
CA ARG A 27 -14.13 3.94 -9.74
C ARG A 27 -14.17 2.52 -10.33
N SER A 28 -15.20 2.19 -11.11
CA SER A 28 -15.36 0.88 -11.72
C SER A 28 -14.21 0.59 -12.70
N GLY A 29 -13.66 -0.64 -12.64
CA GLY A 29 -12.54 -1.07 -13.47
C GLY A 29 -11.16 -0.56 -13.02
N GLN A 30 -11.08 0.15 -11.89
CA GLN A 30 -9.82 0.65 -11.34
C GLN A 30 -9.27 -0.28 -10.25
N ILE A 31 -7.94 -0.28 -10.09
CA ILE A 31 -7.28 -0.94 -8.97
C ILE A 31 -7.16 0.08 -7.84
N LEU A 32 -7.90 -0.17 -6.75
CA LEU A 32 -7.92 0.70 -5.57
C LEU A 32 -7.12 0.05 -4.44
N LEU A 33 -6.21 0.81 -3.83
CA LEU A 33 -5.49 0.34 -2.66
C LEU A 33 -6.30 0.63 -1.39
N THR A 34 -6.45 -0.36 -0.52
CA THR A 34 -7.15 -0.25 0.79
C THR A 34 -6.60 0.90 1.62
N THR A 35 -5.27 1.09 1.62
CA THR A 35 -4.60 2.21 2.32
C THR A 35 -4.84 3.60 1.72
N ASP A 36 -5.29 3.69 0.47
CA ASP A 36 -5.73 4.96 -0.11
C ASP A 36 -7.15 5.28 0.27
N LEU A 37 -8.02 4.27 0.15
CA LEU A 37 -9.41 4.37 0.54
C LEU A 37 -9.53 4.71 2.04
N SER A 38 -8.65 4.18 2.88
CA SER A 38 -8.62 4.52 4.31
C SER A 38 -8.25 5.97 4.58
N SER A 39 -7.39 6.56 3.75
CA SER A 39 -7.03 7.98 3.87
C SER A 39 -8.14 8.88 3.32
N GLU A 40 -8.82 8.43 2.26
CA GLU A 40 -9.90 9.17 1.61
C GLU A 40 -11.19 9.16 2.43
N PHE A 41 -11.63 7.98 2.89
CA PHE A 41 -12.81 7.81 3.73
C PHE A 41 -12.51 7.93 5.24
N ASN A 42 -11.25 8.18 5.59
CA ASN A 42 -10.78 8.41 6.95
C ASN A 42 -11.12 7.29 7.95
N PHE A 43 -11.05 6.02 7.52
CA PHE A 43 -11.22 4.87 8.41
C PHE A 43 -9.88 4.28 8.84
N LYS A 44 -9.88 3.61 9.98
CA LYS A 44 -8.70 3.03 10.62
C LYS A 44 -8.84 1.51 10.77
N ASP A 45 -7.70 0.85 10.94
CA ASP A 45 -7.68 -0.58 11.25
C ASP A 45 -8.24 -0.87 12.65
N ILE A 46 -8.38 -2.14 13.02
CA ILE A 46 -8.88 -2.60 14.33
C ILE A 46 -8.09 -2.00 15.50
N ASP A 47 -6.78 -1.79 15.31
CA ASP A 47 -5.88 -1.22 16.31
C ASP A 47 -5.92 0.32 16.35
N GLY A 48 -6.79 0.95 15.55
CA GLY A 48 -6.88 2.41 15.42
C GLY A 48 -5.72 3.05 14.65
N SER A 49 -4.84 2.24 14.06
CA SER A 49 -3.71 2.68 13.25
C SER A 49 -4.09 2.83 11.77
N TYR A 50 -3.25 3.53 11.01
CA TYR A 50 -3.28 3.50 9.54
C TYR A 50 -2.21 2.52 9.05
N PRO A 51 -2.60 1.46 8.32
CA PRO A 51 -1.63 0.52 7.76
C PRO A 51 -0.64 1.19 6.81
N VAL A 52 0.55 0.60 6.68
CA VAL A 52 1.62 1.14 5.86
C VAL A 52 1.21 1.15 4.38
N SER A 53 1.25 2.31 3.75
CA SER A 53 0.98 2.43 2.31
C SER A 53 2.23 2.09 1.50
N MET A 54 2.06 1.24 0.47
CA MET A 54 3.10 0.90 -0.50
C MET A 54 3.58 2.12 -1.30
N ARG A 55 2.72 3.13 -1.48
CA ARG A 55 3.04 4.35 -2.24
C ARG A 55 3.48 5.53 -1.37
N SER A 56 3.68 5.33 -0.06
CA SER A 56 4.23 6.37 0.80
C SER A 56 5.73 6.55 0.52
N PHE A 57 6.19 7.80 0.43
CA PHE A 57 7.63 8.10 0.34
C PHE A 57 8.39 7.50 1.52
N LYS A 58 7.80 7.52 2.72
CA LYS A 58 8.39 6.95 3.92
C LYS A 58 8.74 5.47 3.72
N THR A 59 7.81 4.69 3.17
CA THR A 59 7.98 3.27 2.85
C THR A 59 9.06 3.06 1.79
N MET A 60 9.07 3.90 0.75
CA MET A 60 10.06 3.82 -0.32
C MET A 60 11.50 4.08 0.18
N PHE A 61 11.70 5.12 0.98
CA PHE A 61 13.02 5.42 1.57
C PHE A 61 13.45 4.34 2.57
N ALA A 62 12.52 3.82 3.37
CA ALA A 62 12.79 2.68 4.25
C ALA A 62 13.24 1.43 3.45
N GLY A 63 12.61 1.17 2.30
CA GLY A 63 12.99 0.08 1.40
C GLY A 63 14.33 0.28 0.67
N THR A 64 14.83 1.50 0.56
CA THR A 64 16.12 1.82 -0.08
C THR A 64 17.31 1.68 0.91
N GLY A 65 17.04 1.37 2.19
CA GLY A 65 18.06 1.18 3.23
C GLY A 65 18.56 2.46 3.89
N ASN A 66 18.08 3.64 3.48
CA ASN A 66 18.45 4.93 4.07
C ASN A 66 17.49 5.32 5.20
N LEU A 67 17.65 4.69 6.35
CA LEU A 67 16.77 4.84 7.53
C LEU A 67 16.85 6.23 8.17
N SER A 68 17.95 6.97 7.99
CA SER A 68 18.18 8.27 8.62
C SER A 68 17.22 9.36 8.16
N MET A 69 16.68 9.25 6.94
CA MET A 69 15.75 10.26 6.38
C MET A 69 14.27 9.94 6.66
N VAL A 70 13.96 8.72 7.10
CA VAL A 70 12.59 8.23 7.34
C VAL A 70 11.80 9.06 8.38
N PRO A 71 12.40 9.58 9.47
CA PRO A 71 11.65 10.37 10.47
C PRO A 71 11.21 11.74 9.95
N TYR A 72 11.93 12.30 8.98
CA TYR A 72 11.68 13.64 8.43
C TYR A 72 10.61 13.64 7.34
N ILE A 73 10.29 12.46 6.79
CA ILE A 73 9.32 12.34 5.71
C ILE A 73 7.92 12.20 6.30
N PRO A 74 6.99 13.12 5.97
CA PRO A 74 5.62 13.00 6.41
C PRO A 74 4.95 11.75 5.83
N GLY A 75 4.29 10.97 6.68
CA GLY A 75 3.61 9.74 6.26
C GLY A 75 2.44 9.96 5.30
N TRP A 76 1.88 11.17 5.28
CA TRP A 76 0.79 11.57 4.38
C TRP A 76 1.25 11.83 2.95
N LEU A 77 2.56 11.99 2.70
CA LEU A 77 3.07 12.23 1.36
C LEU A 77 3.12 10.92 0.57
N LYS A 78 2.21 10.80 -0.40
CA LYS A 78 2.07 9.64 -1.29
C LYS A 78 2.56 9.97 -2.69
N ILE A 79 3.09 8.95 -3.35
CA ILE A 79 3.55 9.01 -4.74
C ILE A 79 2.33 8.76 -5.65
N PRO A 80 2.00 9.68 -6.57
CA PRO A 80 1.02 9.43 -7.62
C PRO A 80 1.36 8.18 -8.44
N PHE A 81 0.34 7.44 -8.88
CA PHE A 81 0.53 6.17 -9.58
C PHE A 81 1.43 6.28 -10.83
N TRP A 82 1.37 7.38 -11.57
CA TRP A 82 2.20 7.61 -12.75
C TRP A 82 3.71 7.70 -12.43
N ILE A 83 4.08 8.33 -11.31
CA ILE A 83 5.47 8.39 -10.84
C ILE A 83 5.92 7.00 -10.37
N TYR A 84 5.05 6.29 -9.62
CA TYR A 84 5.35 4.93 -9.18
C TYR A 84 5.61 3.99 -10.35
N ARG A 85 4.85 4.12 -11.46
CA ARG A 85 5.06 3.34 -12.69
C ARG A 85 6.41 3.63 -13.35
N ILE A 86 6.90 4.86 -13.31
CA ILE A 86 8.23 5.23 -13.84
C ILE A 86 9.34 4.66 -12.95
N LEU A 87 9.12 4.63 -11.64
CA LEU A 87 10.10 4.19 -10.65
C LEU A 87 10.22 2.65 -10.56
N LEU A 88 9.11 1.92 -10.71
CA LEU A 88 9.04 0.46 -10.60
C LEU A 88 10.03 -0.29 -11.53
N PRO A 89 10.23 0.05 -12.81
CA PRO A 89 11.22 -0.62 -13.67
C PRO A 89 12.68 -0.32 -13.27
N MET A 90 12.95 0.66 -12.40
CA MET A 90 14.30 0.96 -11.92
C MET A 90 14.73 0.09 -10.75
N SER A 91 13.78 -0.49 -9.99
CA SER A 91 14.09 -1.54 -9.03
C SER A 91 14.19 -2.86 -9.77
N LYS A 92 15.41 -3.29 -10.13
CA LYS A 92 15.65 -4.72 -10.37
C LYS A 92 15.31 -5.44 -9.07
N LEU A 93 14.08 -5.91 -8.91
CA LEU A 93 13.73 -6.79 -7.81
C LEU A 93 14.68 -7.98 -7.91
N PRO A 94 15.39 -8.36 -6.83
CA PRO A 94 16.16 -9.60 -6.85
C PRO A 94 15.19 -10.69 -7.30
N THR A 95 15.48 -11.30 -8.45
CA THR A 95 14.70 -12.45 -8.90
C THR A 95 14.72 -13.45 -7.76
N PRO A 96 13.56 -13.89 -7.24
CA PRO A 96 13.56 -14.95 -6.25
C PRO A 96 14.40 -16.08 -6.83
N PRO A 97 15.30 -16.71 -6.04
CA PRO A 97 16.05 -17.86 -6.53
C PRO A 97 15.03 -18.82 -7.14
N LYS A 98 15.31 -19.32 -8.35
CA LYS A 98 14.52 -20.40 -8.95
C LYS A 98 14.59 -21.55 -7.95
N ASN A 99 13.60 -21.67 -7.07
CA ASN A 99 13.37 -22.89 -6.35
C ASN A 99 12.91 -23.89 -7.40
N GLU A 100 13.86 -24.72 -7.87
CA GLU A 100 13.52 -25.94 -8.57
C GLU A 100 12.50 -26.67 -7.70
N SER A 101 11.28 -26.79 -8.22
CA SER A 101 10.21 -27.47 -7.53
C SER A 101 10.65 -28.91 -7.29
N LYS A 102 10.83 -29.30 -6.03
CA LYS A 102 11.05 -30.70 -5.59
C LYS A 102 9.82 -31.61 -5.81
N TYR A 103 8.89 -31.22 -6.68
CA TYR A 103 7.73 -31.99 -7.10
C TYR A 103 7.69 -32.01 -8.63
N GLN A 104 8.68 -32.69 -9.20
CA GLN A 104 8.56 -33.43 -10.45
C GLN A 104 9.00 -34.86 -10.15
#